data_AF-F7Y101-F1
#
_entry.id   AF-F7Y101-F1
#
_cell.length_a   1.000
_cell.length_b   1.000
_cell.length_c   1.000
_cell.angle_alpha   90.00
_cell.angle_beta   90.00
_cell.angle_gamma   90.00
#
_symmetry.space_group_name_H-M   'P 1'
#
loop_
_entity.id
_entity.type
_entity.pdbx_description
1 polymer ?
#
loop_
_entity_poly.entity_id
_entity_poly.type
_entity_poly.pdbx_seq_one_letter_code
_entity_poly.pdbx_strand_id
1 'polypeptide(L)'
;MSEVKTSPVKATLVESIVADSAPAGAIKFYETAENKPAGFHFQCPCGCRSVGGVKVAGPGAWTWNGSRDQPTVRASVLLHNADMSHHWHGYLTDGVWESC
;
A
#
# COMPACT_ATOMS: atom_id res chain seq x y z
N MET A 1 16.38 12.13 7.84
CA MET A 1 16.46 10.65 8.02
C MET A 1 16.32 10.01 6.66
N SER A 2 17.11 8.99 6.36
CA SER A 2 17.04 8.25 5.09
C SER A 2 15.84 7.31 5.06
N GLU A 3 15.33 7.02 3.86
CA GLU A 3 14.25 6.05 3.65
C GLU A 3 14.58 4.68 4.22
N VAL A 4 13.58 4.03 4.81
CA VAL A 4 13.69 2.66 5.32
C VAL A 4 13.62 1.67 4.15
N LYS A 5 14.60 0.76 4.08
CA LYS A 5 14.61 -0.36 3.12
C LYS A 5 14.20 -1.65 3.83
N THR A 6 13.45 -2.51 3.13
CA THR A 6 12.87 -3.74 3.69
C THR A 6 13.21 -4.92 2.80
N SER A 7 13.29 -6.12 3.37
CA SER A 7 13.16 -7.33 2.55
C SER A 7 11.76 -7.38 1.90
N PRO A 8 11.56 -8.15 0.82
CA PRO A 8 10.25 -8.27 0.19
C PRO A 8 9.17 -8.70 1.21
N VAL A 9 8.03 -7.99 1.22
CA VAL A 9 6.92 -8.25 2.16
C VAL A 9 5.67 -8.62 1.39
N LYS A 10 5.11 -9.81 1.66
CA LYS A 10 3.86 -10.23 1.05
C LYS A 10 2.70 -9.37 1.55
N ALA A 11 1.96 -8.77 0.64
CA ALA A 11 0.73 -8.06 0.95
C ALA A 11 -0.34 -9.06 1.43
N THR A 12 -1.00 -8.69 2.54
CA THR A 12 -2.10 -9.48 3.10
C THR A 12 -3.36 -8.63 3.09
N LEU A 13 -4.45 -9.15 2.51
CA LEU A 13 -5.74 -8.48 2.54
C LEU A 13 -6.32 -8.56 3.96
N VAL A 14 -6.71 -7.42 4.52
CA VAL A 14 -7.28 -7.32 5.86
C VAL A 14 -8.57 -6.52 5.88
N GLU A 15 -9.45 -6.82 6.83
CA GLU A 15 -10.70 -6.07 7.06
C GLU A 15 -10.46 -4.72 7.75
N SER A 16 -9.38 -4.61 8.53
CA SER A 16 -8.97 -3.38 9.22
C SER A 16 -7.46 -3.16 9.10
N ILE A 17 -7.07 -2.00 8.57
CA ILE A 17 -5.66 -1.63 8.38
C ILE A 17 -5.00 -1.08 9.64
N VAL A 18 -5.82 -0.69 10.63
CA VAL A 18 -5.40 -0.08 11.90
C VAL A 18 -5.54 -1.02 13.09
N ALA A 19 -5.97 -2.27 12.87
CA ALA A 19 -5.98 -3.27 13.93
C ALA A 19 -4.55 -3.59 14.37
N ASP A 20 -4.34 -3.83 15.67
CA ASP A 20 -3.02 -4.24 16.19
C ASP A 20 -2.53 -5.57 15.59
N SER A 21 -3.45 -6.38 15.06
CA SER A 21 -3.15 -7.64 14.36
C SER A 21 -2.82 -7.47 12.88
N ALA A 22 -2.94 -6.26 12.30
CA ALA A 22 -2.64 -6.04 10.89
C ALA A 22 -1.12 -6.17 10.66
N PRO A 23 -0.66 -7.11 9.81
CA PRO A 23 0.76 -7.32 9.57
C PRO A 23 1.37 -6.18 8.73
N ALA A 24 2.70 -6.08 8.76
CA ALA A 24 3.44 -5.19 7.88
C ALA A 24 3.09 -5.47 6.42
N GLY A 25 2.88 -4.40 5.63
CA GLY A 25 2.48 -4.55 4.22
C GLY A 25 1.03 -5.00 4.02
N ALA A 26 0.21 -5.10 5.08
CA ALA A 26 -1.22 -5.36 4.93
C ALA A 26 -1.89 -4.33 4.01
N ILE A 27 -2.95 -4.74 3.34
CA ILE A 27 -3.74 -3.91 2.42
C ILE A 27 -5.21 -4.02 2.79
N LYS A 28 -5.92 -2.88 2.76
CA LYS A 28 -7.38 -2.82 2.84
C LYS A 28 -7.91 -2.02 1.65
N PHE A 29 -8.62 -2.69 0.74
CA PHE A 29 -9.34 -2.02 -0.33
C PHE A 29 -10.50 -1.19 0.22
N TYR A 30 -10.74 -0.05 -0.41
CA TYR A 30 -11.95 0.73 -0.22
C TYR A 30 -12.65 0.87 -1.57
N GLU A 31 -13.98 0.91 -1.53
CA GLU A 31 -14.82 0.80 -2.71
C GLU A 31 -15.52 2.13 -3.02
N THR A 32 -15.90 2.31 -4.28
CA THR A 32 -16.82 3.37 -4.70
C THR A 32 -18.25 3.01 -4.30
N ALA A 33 -19.20 3.94 -4.50
CA ALA A 33 -20.63 3.68 -4.29
C ALA A 33 -21.20 2.54 -5.17
N GLU A 34 -20.49 2.14 -6.23
CA GLU A 34 -20.85 1.03 -7.12
C GLU A 34 -20.17 -0.30 -6.72
N ASN A 35 -19.62 -0.42 -5.51
CA ASN A 35 -18.85 -1.58 -5.02
C ASN A 35 -17.64 -1.94 -5.91
N LYS A 36 -17.05 -0.94 -6.58
CA LYS A 36 -15.82 -1.11 -7.37
C LYS A 36 -14.62 -0.65 -6.56
N PRO A 37 -13.45 -1.32 -6.63
CA PRO A 37 -12.22 -0.85 -5.97
C PRO A 37 -11.88 0.59 -6.39
N ALA A 38 -11.87 1.51 -5.42
CA ALA A 38 -11.46 2.91 -5.64
C ALA A 38 -9.96 3.10 -5.36
N GLY A 39 -9.42 2.27 -4.49
CA GLY A 39 -8.05 2.32 -3.99
C GLY A 39 -7.87 1.35 -2.84
N PHE A 40 -6.74 1.46 -2.18
CA PHE A 40 -6.49 0.74 -0.95
C PHE A 40 -5.60 1.55 0.01
N HIS A 41 -5.80 1.31 1.30
CA HIS A 41 -4.83 1.69 2.32
C HIS A 41 -3.84 0.55 2.51
N PHE A 42 -2.60 0.88 2.84
CA PHE A 42 -1.59 -0.11 3.17
C PHE A 42 -0.86 0.27 4.46
N GLN A 43 -0.48 -0.73 5.23
CA GLN A 43 0.40 -0.55 6.38
C GLN A 43 1.85 -0.59 5.89
N CYS A 44 2.69 0.31 6.40
CA CYS A 44 4.08 0.41 6.00
C CYS A 44 4.78 -0.97 6.08
N PRO A 45 5.43 -1.43 4.99
CA PRO A 45 6.13 -2.71 4.96
C PRO A 45 7.27 -2.84 5.99
N CYS A 46 7.76 -1.74 6.56
CA CYS A 46 8.79 -1.81 7.61
C CYS A 46 8.25 -2.23 8.99
N GLY A 47 6.92 -2.28 9.17
CA GLY A 47 6.29 -2.67 10.44
C GLY A 47 6.10 -1.53 11.45
N CYS A 48 6.40 -0.29 11.09
CA CYS A 48 6.16 0.88 11.95
C CYS A 48 4.68 1.23 12.16
N ARG A 49 3.78 0.55 11.45
CA ARG A 49 2.32 0.75 11.44
C ARG A 49 1.80 2.08 10.84
N SER A 50 2.67 2.91 10.28
CA SER A 50 2.22 4.05 9.46
C SER A 50 1.36 3.57 8.29
N VAL A 51 0.32 4.33 7.94
CA VAL A 51 -0.63 3.96 6.89
C VAL A 51 -0.50 4.92 5.71
N GLY A 52 -0.37 4.35 4.51
CA GLY A 52 -0.42 5.08 3.24
C GLY A 52 -1.67 4.73 2.44
N GLY A 53 -1.88 5.47 1.35
CA GLY A 53 -3.02 5.28 0.45
C GLY A 53 -2.59 5.23 -1.01
N VAL A 54 -3.26 4.36 -1.77
CA VAL A 54 -3.08 4.21 -3.21
C VAL A 54 -4.44 4.30 -3.88
N LYS A 55 -4.58 5.23 -4.82
CA LYS A 55 -5.80 5.41 -5.62
C LYS A 55 -5.68 4.62 -6.92
N VAL A 56 -6.68 3.77 -7.22
CA VAL A 56 -6.69 2.90 -8.42
C VAL A 56 -7.84 3.18 -9.38
N ALA A 57 -8.78 4.06 -9.03
CA ALA A 57 -9.86 4.47 -9.92
C ALA A 57 -10.11 5.99 -9.92
N GLY A 58 -10.59 6.52 -11.05
CA GLY A 58 -10.90 7.94 -11.25
C GLY A 58 -9.69 8.79 -11.65
N PRO A 59 -9.86 10.13 -11.75
CA PRO A 59 -8.80 11.04 -12.17
C PRO A 59 -7.56 10.96 -11.27
N GLY A 60 -6.37 10.86 -11.87
CA GLY A 60 -5.09 10.77 -11.15
C GLY A 60 -4.83 9.42 -10.47
N ALA A 61 -5.60 8.39 -10.80
CA ALA A 61 -5.35 7.04 -10.30
C ALA A 61 -4.13 6.38 -10.94
N TRP A 62 -3.50 5.48 -10.20
CA TRP A 62 -2.43 4.64 -10.71
C TRP A 62 -2.96 3.50 -11.56
N THR A 63 -2.14 3.01 -12.47
CA THR A 63 -2.41 1.78 -13.21
C THR A 63 -2.36 0.58 -12.25
N TRP A 64 -3.49 -0.10 -12.11
CA TRP A 64 -3.66 -1.30 -11.30
C TRP A 64 -4.11 -2.48 -12.17
N ASN A 65 -3.65 -3.69 -11.86
CA ASN A 65 -3.94 -4.90 -12.63
C ASN A 65 -5.35 -5.48 -12.40
N GLY A 66 -6.16 -4.90 -11.52
CA GLY A 66 -7.51 -5.39 -11.22
C GLY A 66 -7.58 -6.52 -10.20
N SER A 67 -6.45 -7.04 -9.72
CA SER A 67 -6.41 -8.19 -8.80
C SER A 67 -6.33 -7.75 -7.34
N ARG A 68 -7.24 -8.29 -6.51
CA ARG A 68 -7.20 -8.11 -5.04
C ARG A 68 -6.25 -9.11 -4.37
N ASP A 69 -6.06 -10.28 -4.98
CA ASP A 69 -5.24 -11.36 -4.43
C ASP A 69 -3.75 -11.15 -4.68
N GLN A 70 -3.42 -10.62 -5.87
CA GLN A 70 -2.06 -10.31 -6.31
C GLN A 70 -2.03 -8.91 -6.90
N PRO A 71 -2.25 -7.87 -6.07
CA PRO A 71 -2.30 -6.50 -6.55
C PRO A 71 -0.96 -6.08 -7.12
N THR A 72 -1.01 -5.40 -8.27
CA THR A 72 0.14 -4.75 -8.88
C THR A 72 -0.22 -3.32 -9.21
N VAL A 73 0.58 -2.35 -8.77
CA VAL A 73 0.50 -0.96 -9.23
C VAL A 73 1.80 -0.54 -9.91
N ARG A 74 1.68 0.12 -11.06
CA ARG A 74 2.85 0.42 -11.92
C ARG A 74 3.67 1.65 -11.47
N ALA A 75 3.14 2.46 -10.56
CA ALA A 75 3.88 3.56 -9.95
C ALA A 75 4.54 3.10 -8.64
N SER A 76 5.73 3.62 -8.35
CA SER A 76 6.34 3.46 -7.04
C SER A 76 5.53 4.20 -5.97
N VAL A 77 5.41 3.59 -4.80
CA VAL A 77 4.63 4.07 -3.66
C VAL A 77 5.56 4.75 -2.67
N LEU A 78 5.36 6.05 -2.45
CA LEU A 78 6.09 6.84 -1.46
C LEU A 78 5.22 7.07 -0.23
N LEU A 79 5.70 6.64 0.93
CA LEU A 79 5.14 6.93 2.23
C LEU A 79 6.02 7.97 2.92
N HIS A 80 5.37 8.99 3.49
CA HIS A 80 6.04 10.05 4.24
C HIS A 80 5.85 9.86 5.75
N ASN A 81 6.78 10.42 6.52
CA ASN A 81 6.60 10.67 7.94
C ASN A 81 5.62 11.86 8.13
N ALA A 82 5.22 12.10 9.39
CA ALA A 82 4.35 13.24 9.73
C ALA A 82 4.98 14.61 9.40
N ASP A 83 6.31 14.69 9.36
CA ASP A 83 7.07 15.90 9.00
C ASP A 83 7.30 16.04 7.47
N MET A 84 6.62 15.22 6.66
CA MET A 84 6.76 15.15 5.20
C MET A 84 8.13 14.67 4.70
N SER A 85 9.03 14.21 5.58
CA SER A 85 10.24 13.50 5.13
C SER A 85 9.89 12.13 4.58
N HIS A 86 10.69 11.62 3.63
CA HIS A 86 10.48 10.29 3.08
C HIS A 86 10.65 9.23 4.18
N HIS A 87 9.68 8.31 4.28
CA HIS A 87 9.71 7.22 5.24
C HIS A 87 10.05 5.89 4.56
N TRP A 88 9.25 5.49 3.58
CA TRP A 88 9.42 4.24 2.84
C TRP A 88 9.06 4.46 1.37
N HIS A 89 9.80 3.84 0.46
CA HIS A 89 9.59 3.97 -0.97
C HIS A 89 9.84 2.62 -1.66
N GLY A 90 8.91 2.21 -2.52
CA GLY A 90 9.00 0.90 -3.17
C GLY A 90 7.86 0.62 -4.15
N TYR A 91 7.75 -0.62 -4.60
CA TYR A 91 6.75 -1.07 -5.56
C TYR A 91 5.86 -2.15 -4.94
N LEU A 92 4.63 -2.27 -5.45
CA LEU A 92 3.76 -3.40 -5.19
C LEU A 92 3.55 -4.15 -6.49
N THR A 93 4.12 -5.35 -6.58
CA THR A 93 4.07 -6.21 -7.76
C THR A 93 3.71 -7.62 -7.33
N ASP A 94 2.69 -8.19 -7.97
CA ASP A 94 2.20 -9.55 -7.75
C ASP A 94 1.93 -9.85 -6.26
N GLY A 95 1.40 -8.85 -5.54
CA GLY A 95 1.11 -8.95 -4.11
C GLY A 95 2.34 -8.90 -3.21
N VAL A 96 3.48 -8.40 -3.69
CA VAL A 96 4.72 -8.25 -2.91
C VAL A 96 5.18 -6.80 -2.91
N TRP A 97 5.45 -6.28 -1.71
CA TRP A 97 6.08 -4.99 -1.49
C TRP A 97 7.60 -5.13 -1.58
N GLU A 98 8.22 -4.38 -2.48
CA GLU A 98 9.67 -4.35 -2.68
C GLU A 98 10.19 -2.92 -2.55
N SER A 99 11.09 -2.67 -1.59
CA SER A 99 11.72 -1.35 -1.48
C SER A 99 12.71 -1.14 -2.63
N CYS A 100 12.76 0.08 -3.17
CA CYS A 100 13.66 0.45 -4.28
C CYS A 100 15.00 1.01 -3.82
#